data_AF-A0A538E3J3-F1
#
_entry.id   AF-A0A538E3J3-F1
#
_cell.length_a   1.000
_cell.length_b   1.000
_cell.length_c   1.000
_cell.angle_alpha   90.00
_cell.angle_beta   90.00
_cell.angle_gamma   90.00
#
_symmetry.space_group_name_H-M   'P 1'
#
loop_
_entity.id
_entity.type
_entity.pdbx_description
1 polymer ?
#
loop_
_entity_poly.entity_id
_entity_poly.type
_entity_poly.pdbx_seq_one_letter_code
_entity_poly.pdbx_strand_id
1 'polypeptide(L)'
;SEQLAFLQKSLGAIPGPFDSWLVLRGVKTLGVRMERHCANAEAVAAFLAERPRVERVLYPGLPEHPGHDIAARQMRRFGGMVSFVLRSEEEALEIAARTRIWKLAESLGGVESMIEHPARMTHASTAGAAFAVPPTLIRLSAGIEATSDLIADLDTALSG
;
A
#
# COMPACT_ATOMS: atom_id res chain seq x y z
N SER A 1 -3.28 17.87 -24.59
CA SER A 1 -3.21 17.32 -25.96
C SER A 1 -4.62 17.26 -26.51
N GLU A 2 -4.87 17.81 -27.71
CA GLU A 2 -6.19 17.80 -28.38
C GLU A 2 -6.70 16.37 -28.62
N GLN A 3 -5.80 15.42 -28.89
CA GLN A 3 -6.15 14.02 -29.12
C GLN A 3 -6.82 13.37 -27.90
N LEU A 4 -6.32 13.65 -26.69
CA LEU A 4 -6.92 13.13 -25.45
C LEU A 4 -8.32 13.70 -25.22
N ALA A 5 -8.52 15.00 -25.46
CA ALA A 5 -9.83 15.65 -25.33
C ALA A 5 -10.84 15.09 -26.35
N PHE A 6 -10.40 14.83 -27.59
CA PHE A 6 -11.20 14.18 -28.61
C PHE A 6 -11.65 12.78 -28.18
N LEU A 7 -10.74 11.96 -27.64
CA LEU A 7 -11.06 10.62 -27.14
C LEU A 7 -11.99 10.66 -25.93
N GLN A 8 -11.76 11.56 -24.98
CA GLN A 8 -12.63 11.72 -23.81
C GLN A 8 -14.07 12.05 -24.23
N LYS A 9 -14.23 13.01 -25.15
CA LYS A 9 -15.53 13.39 -25.69
C LYS A 9 -16.19 12.24 -26.47
N SER A 10 -15.41 11.53 -27.29
CA SER A 10 -15.93 10.53 -28.23
C SER A 10 -16.25 9.19 -27.57
N LEU A 11 -15.46 8.78 -26.58
CA LEU A 11 -15.63 7.51 -25.87
C LEU A 11 -16.52 7.63 -24.63
N GLY A 12 -16.72 8.84 -24.10
CA GLY A 12 -17.67 9.12 -23.03
C GLY A 12 -17.29 8.58 -21.65
N ALA A 13 -16.07 8.07 -21.46
CA ALA A 13 -15.55 7.60 -20.17
C ALA A 13 -15.17 8.77 -19.24
N ILE A 14 -16.13 9.66 -18.95
CA ILE A 14 -15.98 10.80 -18.05
C ILE A 14 -16.50 10.49 -16.65
N PRO A 15 -15.91 11.07 -15.58
CA PRO A 15 -16.45 10.91 -14.24
C PRO A 15 -17.81 11.62 -14.10
N GLY A 16 -18.70 11.06 -13.30
CA GLY A 16 -19.94 11.74 -12.92
C GLY A 16 -19.66 13.04 -12.16
N PRO A 17 -20.60 14.01 -12.17
CA PRO A 17 -20.42 15.27 -11.46
C PRO A 17 -20.32 15.09 -9.94
N PHE A 18 -21.03 14.10 -9.38
CA PHE A 18 -20.97 13.79 -7.95
C PHE A 18 -19.62 13.19 -7.53
N ASP A 19 -19.10 12.23 -8.31
CA ASP A 19 -17.77 11.65 -8.07
C ASP A 19 -16.67 12.71 -8.18
N SER A 20 -16.79 13.59 -9.19
CA SER A 20 -15.89 14.72 -9.38
C SER A 20 -15.90 15.67 -8.18
N TRP A 21 -17.08 15.93 -7.61
CA TRP A 21 -17.20 16.73 -6.39
C TRP A 21 -16.57 16.04 -5.16
N LEU A 22 -16.76 14.72 -4.99
CA LEU A 22 -16.15 13.96 -3.91
C LEU A 22 -14.61 13.97 -3.99
N VAL A 23 -14.05 13.81 -5.19
CA VAL A 23 -12.59 13.92 -5.43
C VAL A 23 -12.12 15.34 -5.11
N LEU A 24 -12.80 16.36 -5.62
CA LEU A 24 -12.46 17.77 -5.35
C LEU A 24 -12.49 18.08 -3.85
N ARG A 25 -13.45 17.52 -3.11
CA ARG A 25 -13.52 17.61 -1.65
C ARG A 25 -12.31 16.93 -1.00
N GLY A 26 -11.94 15.73 -1.44
CA GLY A 26 -10.80 14.97 -0.92
C GLY A 26 -9.44 15.62 -1.17
N VAL A 27 -9.28 16.34 -2.30
CA VAL A 27 -8.04 17.07 -2.63
C VAL A 27 -7.70 18.14 -1.59
N LYS A 28 -8.70 18.74 -0.94
CA LYS A 28 -8.49 19.80 0.08
C LYS A 28 -7.66 19.34 1.27
N THR A 29 -7.67 18.04 1.59
CA THR A 29 -6.88 17.45 2.69
C THR A 29 -5.74 16.57 2.19
N LEU A 30 -5.44 16.57 0.88
CA LEU A 30 -4.43 15.69 0.30
C LEU A 30 -3.05 15.87 0.94
N GLY A 31 -2.59 17.10 1.14
CA GLY A 31 -1.28 17.38 1.74
C GLY A 31 -1.12 16.73 3.13
N VAL A 32 -2.03 17.06 4.05
CA VAL A 32 -1.98 16.55 5.43
C VAL A 32 -2.19 15.03 5.52
N ARG A 33 -3.03 14.44 4.64
CA ARG A 33 -3.19 12.98 4.58
C ARG A 33 -1.91 12.32 4.10
N MET A 34 -1.29 12.83 3.03
CA MET A 34 -0.04 12.26 2.50
C MET A 34 1.11 12.36 3.48
N GLU A 35 1.21 13.44 4.26
CA GLU A 35 2.19 13.54 5.35
C GLU A 35 2.03 12.44 6.39
N ARG A 36 0.78 12.18 6.82
CA ARG A 36 0.49 11.11 7.78
C ARG A 36 0.69 9.71 7.19
N HIS A 37 0.24 9.47 5.96
CA HIS A 37 0.47 8.19 5.25
C HIS A 37 1.96 7.86 5.17
N CYS A 38 2.78 8.82 4.74
CA CYS A 38 4.22 8.60 4.64
C CYS A 38 4.84 8.35 6.02
N ALA A 39 4.43 9.09 7.06
CA ALA A 39 4.97 8.90 8.40
C ALA A 39 4.61 7.51 8.97
N ASN A 40 3.37 7.07 8.75
CA ASN A 40 2.92 5.75 9.15
C ASN A 40 3.66 4.65 8.37
N ALA A 41 3.79 4.79 7.06
CA ALA A 41 4.50 3.80 6.24
C ALA A 41 6.00 3.71 6.56
N GLU A 42 6.68 4.84 6.79
CA GLU A 42 8.09 4.85 7.22
C GLU A 42 8.28 4.10 8.55
N ALA A 43 7.42 4.37 9.53
CA ALA A 43 7.48 3.69 10.83
C ALA A 43 7.14 2.19 10.74
N VAL A 44 6.12 1.83 9.95
CA VAL A 44 5.74 0.44 9.70
C VAL A 44 6.85 -0.31 8.95
N ALA A 45 7.45 0.29 7.93
CA ALA A 45 8.55 -0.31 7.19
C ALA A 45 9.77 -0.56 8.07
N ALA A 46 10.14 0.41 8.92
CA ALA A 46 11.22 0.26 9.90
C ALA A 46 10.92 -0.86 10.91
N PHE A 47 9.70 -0.87 11.47
CA PHE A 47 9.26 -1.92 12.39
C PHE A 47 9.37 -3.32 11.77
N LEU A 48 8.88 -3.49 10.54
CA LEU A 48 8.89 -4.76 9.82
C LEU A 48 10.31 -5.23 9.47
N ALA A 49 11.21 -4.30 9.15
CA ALA A 49 12.60 -4.61 8.78
C ALA A 49 13.39 -5.25 9.93
N GLU A 50 12.97 -5.02 11.18
CA GLU A 50 13.58 -5.62 12.37
C GLU A 50 12.97 -6.98 12.76
N ARG A 51 11.90 -7.44 12.10
CA ARG A 51 11.19 -8.66 12.50
C ARG A 51 11.83 -9.91 11.89
N PRO A 52 12.27 -10.91 12.68
CA PRO A 52 12.92 -12.12 12.15
C PRO A 52 12.06 -13.00 11.23
N ARG A 53 10.73 -12.87 11.33
CA ARG A 53 9.77 -13.57 10.45
C ARG A 53 9.66 -12.95 9.06
N VAL A 54 10.00 -11.66 8.91
CA VAL A 54 9.94 -10.94 7.64
C VAL A 54 11.25 -11.17 6.89
N GLU A 55 11.19 -11.81 5.72
CA GLU A 55 12.37 -12.07 4.90
C GLU A 55 12.88 -10.81 4.21
N ARG A 56 11.95 -9.94 3.79
CA ARG A 56 12.28 -8.72 3.06
C ARG A 56 11.18 -7.69 3.18
N VAL A 57 11.57 -6.44 3.37
CA VAL A 57 10.68 -5.27 3.23
C VAL A 57 10.97 -4.54 1.93
N LEU A 58 9.91 -4.16 1.23
CA LEU A 58 9.92 -3.43 -0.03
C LEU A 58 9.28 -2.06 0.23
N TYR A 59 10.13 -1.08 0.57
CA TYR A 59 9.72 0.30 0.77
C TYR A 59 10.79 1.25 0.19
N PRO A 60 10.46 2.19 -0.70
CA PRO A 60 11.46 3.06 -1.33
C PRO A 60 12.27 3.92 -0.34
N GLY A 61 11.74 4.15 0.86
CA GLY A 61 12.42 4.91 1.91
C GLY A 61 13.48 4.14 2.69
N LEU A 62 13.57 2.81 2.52
CA LEU A 62 14.61 2.00 3.15
C LEU A 62 15.92 2.07 2.34
N PRO A 63 17.09 2.26 2.98
CA PRO A 63 18.39 2.30 2.29
C PRO A 63 18.71 1.03 1.50
N GLU A 64 18.22 -0.13 1.96
CA GLU A 64 18.42 -1.43 1.31
C GLU A 64 17.54 -1.62 0.06
N HIS A 65 16.59 -0.71 -0.19
CA HIS A 65 15.74 -0.78 -1.36
C HIS A 65 16.55 -0.46 -2.62
N PRO A 66 16.54 -1.32 -3.67
CA PRO A 66 17.38 -1.11 -4.87
C PRO A 66 17.14 0.23 -5.59
N GLY A 67 15.93 0.77 -5.47
CA GLY A 67 15.55 2.07 -6.02
C GLY A 67 15.68 3.26 -5.07
N HIS A 68 16.28 3.10 -3.88
CA HIS A 68 16.30 4.14 -2.84
C HIS A 68 16.92 5.45 -3.35
N ASP A 69 18.11 5.39 -3.98
CA ASP A 69 18.81 6.58 -4.47
C ASP A 69 17.98 7.36 -5.51
N ILE A 70 17.26 6.65 -6.38
CA ILE A 70 16.38 7.25 -7.39
C ILE A 70 15.16 7.87 -6.69
N ALA A 71 14.55 7.13 -5.78
CA ALA A 71 13.41 7.59 -5.00
C ALA A 71 13.75 8.86 -4.20
N ALA A 72 14.89 8.89 -3.51
CA ALA A 72 15.35 10.04 -2.73
C ALA A 72 15.61 11.28 -3.60
N ARG A 73 16.01 11.10 -4.86
CA ARG A 73 16.21 12.21 -5.82
C ARG A 73 14.90 12.77 -6.38
N GLN A 74 13.89 11.93 -6.55
CA GLN A 74 12.67 12.28 -7.31
C GLN A 74 11.42 12.46 -6.43
N MET A 75 11.40 11.87 -5.25
CA MET A 75 10.26 11.86 -4.34
C MET A 75 10.53 12.78 -3.15
N ARG A 76 9.54 13.57 -2.73
CA ARG A 76 9.65 14.36 -1.49
C ARG A 76 9.57 13.49 -0.23
N ARG A 77 8.79 12.41 -0.31
CA ARG A 77 8.63 11.33 0.67
C ARG A 77 8.21 10.06 -0.06
N PHE A 78 8.24 8.91 0.59
CA PHE A 78 8.23 7.61 -0.09
C PHE A 78 6.84 6.95 -0.22
N GLY A 79 5.77 7.66 0.14
CA GLY A 79 4.39 7.19 0.00
C GLY A 79 3.90 6.33 1.18
N GLY A 80 2.61 6.00 1.15
CA GLY A 80 1.91 5.23 2.20
C GLY A 80 1.89 3.71 1.96
N MET A 81 2.59 3.22 0.94
CA MET A 81 2.54 1.81 0.53
C MET A 81 3.77 1.07 1.03
N VAL A 82 3.58 -0.06 1.69
CA VAL A 82 4.66 -0.96 2.14
C VAL A 82 4.34 -2.36 1.68
N SER A 83 5.31 -3.10 1.13
CA SER A 83 5.17 -4.53 0.89
C SER A 83 6.23 -5.29 1.66
N PHE A 84 5.93 -6.51 2.07
CA PHE A 84 6.91 -7.37 2.72
C PHE A 84 6.67 -8.84 2.37
N VAL A 85 7.74 -9.62 2.46
CA VAL A 85 7.78 -11.03 2.07
C VAL A 85 8.00 -11.89 3.31
N LEU A 86 7.22 -12.95 3.43
CA LEU A 86 7.27 -13.95 4.50
C LEU A 86 7.82 -15.28 3.98
N ARG A 87 7.94 -16.27 4.85
CA ARG A 87 8.57 -17.55 4.51
C ARG A 87 7.64 -18.49 3.75
N SER A 88 6.33 -18.37 3.95
CA SER A 88 5.33 -19.18 3.26
C SER A 88 4.05 -18.41 2.98
N GLU A 89 3.25 -18.93 2.04
CA GLU A 89 1.94 -18.36 1.70
C GLU A 89 0.96 -18.49 2.87
N GLU A 90 1.01 -19.62 3.58
CA GLU A 90 0.17 -19.86 4.76
C GLU A 90 0.41 -18.78 5.82
N GLU A 91 1.68 -18.47 6.11
CA GLU A 91 2.05 -17.41 7.06
C GLU A 91 1.51 -16.04 6.60
N ALA A 92 1.60 -15.74 5.30
CA ALA A 92 1.08 -14.50 4.74
C ALA A 92 -0.45 -14.37 4.89
N LEU A 93 -1.18 -15.45 4.61
CA LEU A 93 -2.64 -15.50 4.75
C LEU A 93 -3.07 -15.39 6.21
N GLU A 94 -2.38 -16.08 7.11
CA GLU A 94 -2.68 -16.06 8.54
C GLU A 94 -2.47 -14.66 9.14
N ILE A 95 -1.34 -14.01 8.84
CA ILE A 95 -1.07 -12.65 9.34
C ILE A 95 -2.12 -11.67 8.80
N ALA A 96 -2.44 -11.73 7.50
CA ALA A 96 -3.44 -10.85 6.89
C ALA A 96 -4.85 -11.03 7.47
N ALA A 97 -5.19 -12.24 7.95
CA ALA A 97 -6.47 -12.53 8.57
C ALA A 97 -6.54 -12.18 10.07
N ARG A 98 -5.40 -12.04 10.76
CA ARG A 98 -5.32 -11.81 12.21
C ARG A 98 -5.37 -10.33 12.61
N THR A 99 -5.04 -9.42 11.71
CA THR A 99 -5.08 -7.97 11.97
C THR A 99 -6.50 -7.49 12.23
N ARG A 100 -6.66 -6.49 13.11
CA ARG A 100 -7.97 -5.93 13.47
C ARG A 100 -8.18 -4.51 12.95
N ILE A 101 -7.12 -3.71 12.97
CA ILE A 101 -7.12 -2.35 12.44
C ILE A 101 -6.92 -2.41 10.93
N TRP A 102 -5.91 -3.15 10.46
CA TRP A 102 -5.69 -3.36 9.04
C TRP A 102 -6.82 -4.17 8.43
N LYS A 103 -7.57 -3.54 7.51
CA LYS A 103 -8.71 -4.18 6.86
C LYS A 103 -8.23 -5.04 5.69
N LEU A 104 -8.59 -6.32 5.71
CA LEU A 104 -8.39 -7.20 4.57
C LEU A 104 -9.33 -6.77 3.43
N ALA A 105 -8.82 -5.99 2.50
CA ALA A 105 -9.58 -5.41 1.41
C ALA A 105 -8.68 -5.09 0.21
N GLU A 106 -9.26 -5.13 -0.99
CA GLU A 106 -8.64 -4.56 -2.18
C GLU A 106 -8.78 -3.03 -2.17
N SER A 107 -7.96 -2.34 -2.96
CA SER A 107 -7.75 -0.88 -3.00
C SER A 107 -6.56 -0.40 -2.15
N LEU A 108 -6.35 0.92 -2.12
CA LEU A 108 -5.24 1.60 -1.43
C LEU A 108 -5.48 3.12 -1.32
N GLY A 109 -4.73 3.78 -0.45
CA GLY A 109 -4.70 5.26 -0.33
C GLY A 109 -5.92 5.89 0.34
N GLY A 110 -6.80 5.08 0.92
CA GLY A 110 -7.87 5.50 1.82
C GLY A 110 -7.33 6.03 3.14
N VAL A 111 -8.18 6.65 3.97
CA VAL A 111 -7.77 7.12 5.31
C VAL A 111 -7.62 5.97 6.29
N GLU A 112 -8.33 4.88 6.03
CA GLU A 112 -8.25 3.59 6.68
C GLU A 112 -7.07 2.76 6.17
N SER A 113 -6.45 2.03 7.09
CA SER A 113 -5.36 1.11 6.80
C SER A 113 -5.88 -0.20 6.21
N MET A 114 -5.26 -0.64 5.11
CA MET A 114 -5.62 -1.86 4.40
C MET A 114 -4.44 -2.81 4.27
N ILE A 115 -4.73 -4.10 4.35
CA ILE A 115 -3.79 -5.21 4.13
C ILE A 115 -4.38 -6.12 3.05
N GLU A 116 -3.55 -6.61 2.15
CA GLU A 116 -3.98 -7.59 1.15
C GLU A 116 -2.89 -8.62 0.85
N HIS A 117 -3.33 -9.74 0.29
CA HIS A 117 -2.50 -10.79 -0.28
C HIS A 117 -2.59 -10.74 -1.82
N PRO A 118 -1.71 -10.00 -2.52
CA PRO A 118 -1.93 -9.64 -3.92
C PRO A 118 -2.06 -10.86 -4.85
N ALA A 119 -1.33 -11.94 -4.57
CA ALA A 119 -1.37 -13.16 -5.38
C ALA A 119 -2.75 -13.84 -5.42
N ARG A 120 -3.59 -13.67 -4.40
CA ARG A 120 -4.97 -14.19 -4.35
C ARG A 120 -6.05 -13.12 -4.56
N MET A 121 -5.66 -11.85 -4.62
CA MET A 121 -6.58 -10.70 -4.67
C MET A 121 -6.29 -9.88 -5.93
N THR A 122 -5.78 -8.65 -5.78
CA THR A 122 -5.62 -7.68 -6.88
C THR A 122 -4.80 -8.15 -8.08
N HIS A 123 -3.89 -9.11 -7.89
CA HIS A 123 -3.00 -9.62 -8.93
C HIS A 123 -3.25 -11.10 -9.27
N ALA A 124 -4.38 -11.67 -8.85
CA ALA A 124 -4.76 -13.04 -9.20
C ALA A 124 -4.81 -13.26 -10.73
N SER A 125 -5.13 -12.21 -11.49
CA SER A 125 -5.14 -12.20 -12.96
C SER A 125 -3.74 -12.38 -13.61
N THR A 126 -2.67 -12.23 -12.85
CA THR A 126 -1.27 -12.36 -13.32
C THR A 126 -0.63 -13.71 -12.97
N ALA A 127 -1.39 -14.61 -12.35
CA ALA A 127 -0.89 -15.91 -11.91
C ALA A 127 -0.20 -16.69 -13.06
N GLY A 128 0.99 -17.23 -12.79
CA GLY A 128 1.78 -17.98 -13.76
C GLY A 128 2.60 -17.14 -14.77
N ALA A 129 2.45 -15.80 -14.77
CA ALA A 129 3.30 -14.93 -15.58
C ALA A 129 4.71 -14.79 -14.96
N ALA A 130 5.70 -14.45 -15.79
CA ALA A 130 7.08 -14.24 -15.32
C ALA A 130 7.22 -13.07 -14.31
N PHE A 131 6.24 -12.16 -14.28
CA PHE A 131 6.17 -11.03 -13.37
C PHE A 131 5.11 -11.22 -12.26
N ALA A 132 4.60 -12.44 -12.08
CA ALA A 132 3.60 -12.73 -11.06
C ALA A 132 4.13 -12.36 -9.66
N VAL A 133 3.24 -11.81 -8.84
CA VAL A 133 3.58 -11.46 -7.46
C VAL A 133 3.79 -12.75 -6.65
N PRO A 134 4.86 -12.85 -5.85
CA PRO A 134 5.09 -14.02 -5.00
C PRO A 134 3.89 -14.27 -4.05
N PRO A 135 3.49 -15.53 -3.83
CA PRO A 135 2.42 -15.86 -2.88
C PRO A 135 2.84 -15.68 -1.42
N THR A 136 4.07 -15.27 -1.16
CA THR A 136 4.58 -14.95 0.18
C THR A 136 4.50 -13.45 0.50
N LEU A 137 4.04 -12.63 -0.45
CA LEU A 137 4.04 -11.18 -0.33
C LEU A 137 2.72 -10.65 0.26
N ILE A 138 2.84 -9.76 1.25
CA ILE A 138 1.75 -8.93 1.75
C ILE A 138 1.95 -7.50 1.25
N ARG A 139 0.85 -6.82 0.90
CA ARG A 139 0.84 -5.37 0.63
C ARG A 139 0.02 -4.64 1.69
N LEU A 140 0.60 -3.59 2.24
CA LEU A 140 -0.02 -2.66 3.17
C LEU A 140 -0.24 -1.31 2.48
N SER A 141 -1.43 -0.75 2.67
CA SER A 141 -1.73 0.65 2.43
C SER A 141 -1.93 1.30 3.80
N ALA A 142 -0.89 1.93 4.34
CA ALA A 142 -0.94 2.57 5.64
C ALA A 142 -1.87 3.79 5.59
N GLY A 143 -2.91 3.78 6.42
CA GLY A 143 -3.87 4.86 6.58
C GLY A 143 -3.34 6.02 7.41
N ILE A 144 -4.25 6.77 8.04
CA ILE A 144 -3.93 7.93 8.88
C ILE A 144 -4.24 7.74 10.37
N GLU A 145 -4.44 6.49 10.81
CA GLU A 145 -4.58 6.13 12.21
C GLU A 145 -3.32 6.46 13.03
N ALA A 146 -3.42 6.32 14.35
CA ALA A 146 -2.27 6.46 15.23
C ALA A 146 -1.22 5.39 14.89
N THR A 147 0.02 5.84 14.67
CA THR A 147 1.13 4.97 14.24
C THR A 147 1.39 3.82 15.23
N SER A 148 1.25 4.09 16.52
CA SER A 148 1.40 3.09 17.59
C SER A 148 0.41 1.93 17.45
N ASP A 149 -0.83 2.24 17.08
CA ASP A 149 -1.90 1.26 17.01
C ASP A 149 -1.71 0.36 15.78
N LEU A 150 -1.29 0.96 14.65
CA LEU A 150 -0.94 0.22 13.44
C LEU A 150 0.22 -0.77 13.67
N ILE A 151 1.25 -0.34 14.39
CA ILE A 151 2.40 -1.18 14.73
C ILE A 151 1.97 -2.27 15.72
N ALA A 152 1.22 -1.94 16.77
CA ALA A 152 0.77 -2.91 17.76
C ALA A 152 -0.12 -4.01 17.17
N ASP A 153 -1.01 -3.65 16.22
CA ASP A 153 -1.86 -4.62 15.53
C ASP A 153 -1.04 -5.58 14.65
N LEU A 154 -0.02 -5.07 13.94
CA LEU A 154 0.91 -5.92 13.18
C LEU A 154 1.78 -6.79 14.09
N ASP A 155 2.30 -6.24 15.18
CA ASP A 155 3.14 -6.98 16.13
C ASP A 155 2.37 -8.15 16.76
N THR A 156 1.11 -7.92 17.12
CA THR A 156 0.20 -8.97 17.59
C THR A 156 -0.01 -10.03 16.52
N ALA A 157 -0.28 -9.63 15.28
CA ALA A 157 -0.50 -10.57 14.18
C ALA A 157 0.77 -11.40 13.84
N LEU A 158 1.95 -10.78 13.92
CA LEU A 158 3.24 -11.41 13.63
C LEU A 158 3.75 -12.30 14.77
N SER A 159 3.36 -12.03 16.02
CA SER A 159 3.82 -12.78 17.19
C SER A 159 2.98 -14.03 17.49
N GLY A 160 1.75 -14.10 16.98
CA GLY A 160 0.91 -15.29 17.05
C GLY A 160 1.32 -16.38 16.06
#